data_AF-A0A0L7LHQ7-F1
#
_entry.id   AF-A0A0L7LHQ7-F1
#
_cell.length_a   1.000
_cell.length_b   1.000
_cell.length_c   1.000
_cell.angle_alpha   90.00
_cell.angle_beta   90.00
_cell.angle_gamma   90.00
#
_symmetry.space_group_name_H-M   'P 1'
#
loop_
_entity.id
_entity.type
_entity.pdbx_description
1 polymer ?
#
loop_
_entity_poly.entity_id
_entity_poly.type
_entity_poly.pdbx_seq_one_letter_code
_entity_poly.pdbx_strand_id
1 'polypeptide(L)'
;MDIVNQILEREQKKAEKYRSITVEKHLDLEFDLPTERVEEAIVVRLPAPTTVLPRAKPVPKPKPLTKWQEFAKAKGIDKKKKDKLKWDEQLQKWVPLFGFKKAAAEKEKNWLIEVPQNLDPMTDMYEKKAGEKSEKVAKNELQRLKNIARAKKVKIPRVGLPTTSDKASASQLATAATIAKASTASLGKFQDKLPKEKEARGKGIHELIPGKERKRRPAEI
;
A
#
# COMPACT_ATOMS: atom_id res chain seq x y z
N MET A 1 -24.95 40.63 74.18
CA MET A 1 -24.62 39.59 73.18
C MET A 1 -23.64 40.20 72.21
N ASP A 2 -22.37 39.92 72.46
CA ASP A 2 -21.33 40.92 72.41
C ASP A 2 -20.66 40.99 71.04
N ILE A 3 -20.38 42.21 70.58
CA ILE A 3 -19.77 42.50 69.26
C ILE A 3 -18.46 41.71 69.06
N VAL A 4 -17.76 41.44 70.15
CA VAL A 4 -16.53 40.62 70.18
C VAL A 4 -16.79 39.20 69.69
N ASN A 5 -17.90 38.58 70.09
CA ASN A 5 -18.25 37.21 69.64
C ASN A 5 -18.58 37.20 68.14
N GLN A 6 -19.23 38.24 67.63
CA GLN A 6 -19.49 38.38 66.19
C GLN A 6 -18.20 38.53 65.38
N ILE A 7 -17.22 39.29 65.88
CA ILE A 7 -15.92 39.45 65.20
C ILE A 7 -15.17 38.13 65.21
N LEU A 8 -15.15 37.43 66.34
CA LEU A 8 -14.51 36.12 66.50
C LEU A 8 -15.10 35.08 65.54
N GLU A 9 -16.43 34.98 65.45
CA GLU A 9 -17.09 34.08 64.49
C GLU A 9 -16.78 34.44 63.03
N ARG A 10 -16.63 35.73 62.73
CA ARG A 10 -16.34 36.21 61.38
C ARG A 10 -14.90 35.95 60.98
N GLU A 11 -13.96 36.04 61.92
CA GLU A 11 -12.56 35.63 61.74
C GLU A 11 -12.43 34.12 61.60
N GLN A 12 -13.14 33.34 62.41
CA GLN A 12 -13.20 31.87 62.29
C GLN A 12 -13.73 31.46 60.90
N LYS A 13 -14.84 32.05 60.44
CA LYS A 13 -15.38 31.79 59.09
C LYS A 13 -14.43 32.21 57.97
N LYS A 14 -13.67 33.29 58.14
CA LYS A 14 -12.62 33.67 57.18
C LYS A 14 -11.47 32.67 57.18
N ALA A 15 -11.02 32.24 58.36
CA ALA A 15 -9.95 31.24 58.49
C ALA A 15 -10.33 29.87 57.91
N GLU A 16 -11.60 29.47 58.04
CA GLU A 16 -12.13 28.25 57.41
C GLU A 16 -12.23 28.38 55.88
N LYS A 17 -12.67 29.54 55.38
CA LYS A 17 -12.78 29.81 53.94
C LYS A 17 -11.42 29.86 53.22
N TYR A 18 -10.39 30.35 53.90
CA TYR A 18 -9.02 30.43 53.39
C TYR A 18 -8.10 29.35 53.96
N ARG A 19 -8.66 28.31 54.60
CA ARG A 19 -7.88 27.18 55.08
C ARG A 19 -7.19 26.56 53.87
N SER A 20 -5.87 26.45 53.90
CA SER A 20 -5.13 25.77 52.84
C SER A 20 -5.74 24.39 52.63
N ILE A 21 -6.09 24.06 51.40
CA ILE A 21 -6.58 22.72 51.06
C ILE A 21 -5.42 21.75 51.32
N THR A 22 -5.35 21.21 52.53
CA THR A 22 -4.50 20.07 52.83
C THR A 22 -5.12 18.92 52.07
N VAL A 23 -4.53 18.57 50.92
CA VAL A 23 -4.96 17.41 50.16
C VAL A 23 -4.65 16.19 51.01
N GLU A 24 -5.66 15.65 51.69
CA GLU A 24 -5.55 14.38 52.39
C GLU A 24 -5.28 13.30 51.35
N LYS A 25 -4.04 12.78 51.34
CA LYS A 25 -3.70 11.60 50.55
C LYS A 25 -4.37 10.42 51.24
N HIS A 26 -5.44 9.88 50.66
CA HIS A 26 -6.13 8.70 51.22
C HIS A 26 -5.28 7.42 51.20
N LEU A 27 -4.13 7.42 50.50
CA LEU A 27 -3.21 6.30 50.41
C LEU A 27 -1.79 6.83 50.54
N ASP A 28 -1.14 6.55 51.66
CA ASP A 28 0.32 6.48 51.69
C ASP A 28 0.69 5.26 50.84
N LEU A 29 1.33 5.52 49.70
CA LEU A 29 1.74 4.49 48.77
C LEU A 29 2.94 3.74 49.36
N GLU A 30 2.68 2.77 50.23
CA GLU A 30 3.63 1.71 50.58
C GLU A 30 3.80 0.78 49.37
N PHE A 31 4.48 1.30 48.36
CA PHE A 31 4.94 0.52 47.24
C PHE A 31 6.30 -0.05 47.59
N ASP A 32 6.32 -1.26 48.16
CA ASP A 32 7.51 -2.11 48.15
C ASP A 32 7.70 -2.69 46.72
N LEU A 33 7.84 -1.78 45.75
CA LEU A 33 8.01 -2.09 44.34
C LEU A 33 9.50 -2.21 44.03
N PRO A 34 9.89 -3.18 43.19
CA PRO A 34 11.29 -3.36 42.83
C PRO A 34 11.81 -2.09 42.16
N THR A 35 12.85 -1.54 42.77
CA THR A 35 13.51 -0.32 42.31
C THR A 35 14.68 -0.70 41.42
N GLU A 36 14.68 -0.23 40.18
CA GLU A 36 15.76 -0.45 39.22
C GLU A 36 16.53 0.86 39.02
N ARG A 37 17.86 0.75 38.90
CA ARG A 37 18.69 1.87 38.42
C ARG A 37 18.81 1.77 36.91
N VAL A 38 18.19 2.69 36.20
CA VAL A 38 18.34 2.83 34.75
C VAL A 38 19.14 4.10 34.52
N GLU A 39 20.35 3.93 33.98
CA GLU A 39 21.35 4.98 33.85
C GLU A 39 21.69 5.60 35.23
N GLU A 40 21.35 6.87 35.45
CA GLU A 40 21.59 7.60 36.71
C GLU A 40 20.32 7.79 37.56
N ALA A 41 19.15 7.39 37.03
CA ALA A 41 17.88 7.57 37.71
C ALA A 41 17.42 6.29 38.43
N ILE A 42 16.91 6.48 39.65
CA ILE A 42 16.23 5.45 40.41
C ILE A 42 14.77 5.43 39.94
N VAL A 43 14.36 4.35 39.27
CA VAL A 43 13.02 4.19 38.70
C VAL A 43 12.31 3.01 39.33
N VAL A 44 10.98 3.13 39.44
CA VAL A 44 10.10 2.11 40.00
C VAL A 44 9.17 1.59 38.91
N ARG A 45 8.99 0.27 38.81
CA ARG A 45 8.03 -0.32 37.87
C ARG A 45 6.63 -0.32 38.47
N LEU A 46 5.77 0.53 37.93
CA LEU A 46 4.36 0.55 38.30
C LEU A 46 3.62 -0.67 37.74
N PRO A 47 2.62 -1.22 38.46
CA PRO A 47 1.77 -2.29 37.94
C PRO A 47 0.96 -1.79 36.74
N ALA A 48 0.53 -2.73 35.88
CA ALA A 48 -0.33 -2.39 34.76
C ALA A 48 -1.65 -1.76 35.27
N PRO A 49 -2.14 -0.68 34.63
CA PRO A 49 -3.35 -0.01 35.06
C PRO A 49 -4.55 -0.96 34.99
N THR A 50 -5.32 -1.07 36.08
CA THR A 50 -6.51 -1.92 36.18
C THR A 50 -7.72 -1.31 35.47
N THR A 51 -7.83 0.02 35.46
CA THR A 51 -8.94 0.73 34.84
C THR A 51 -8.81 0.75 33.32
N VAL A 52 -9.76 0.14 32.61
CA VAL A 52 -9.81 0.13 31.13
C VAL A 52 -10.32 1.47 30.63
N LEU A 53 -9.43 2.26 30.01
CA LEU A 53 -9.78 3.53 29.39
C LEU A 53 -10.05 3.37 27.88
N PRO A 54 -10.98 4.14 27.28
CA PRO A 54 -11.21 4.10 25.86
C PRO A 54 -9.98 4.62 25.08
N ARG A 55 -9.64 3.93 23.99
CA ARG A 55 -8.53 4.33 23.13
C ARG A 55 -8.89 5.57 22.32
N ALA A 56 -7.95 6.49 22.17
CA ALA A 56 -8.10 7.66 21.30
C ALA A 56 -8.22 7.30 19.80
N LYS A 57 -7.56 6.21 19.37
CA LYS A 57 -7.60 5.73 17.98
C LYS A 57 -8.04 4.26 17.96
N PRO A 58 -8.80 3.86 16.92
CA PRO A 58 -9.17 2.47 16.75
C PRO A 58 -7.93 1.60 16.59
N VAL A 59 -8.06 0.31 16.93
CA VAL A 59 -7.01 -0.67 16.71
C VAL A 59 -6.68 -0.70 15.21
N PRO A 60 -5.37 -0.65 14.82
CA PRO A 60 -4.98 -0.78 13.43
C PRO A 60 -5.59 -2.03 12.80
N LYS A 61 -6.37 -1.86 11.73
CA LYS A 61 -6.96 -3.00 11.03
C LYS A 61 -5.85 -3.89 10.47
N PRO A 62 -5.98 -5.22 10.53
CA PRO A 62 -5.01 -6.11 9.90
C PRO A 62 -4.92 -5.77 8.41
N LYS A 63 -3.70 -5.72 7.89
CA LYS A 63 -3.47 -5.41 6.48
C LYS A 63 -4.13 -6.50 5.63
N PRO A 64 -5.00 -6.14 4.66
CA PRO A 64 -5.54 -7.13 3.75
C PRO A 64 -4.40 -7.79 2.97
N LEU A 65 -4.56 -9.09 2.68
CA LEU A 65 -3.57 -9.84 1.93
C LEU A 65 -3.44 -9.25 0.52
N THR A 66 -2.21 -9.16 0.01
CA THR A 66 -1.99 -8.81 -1.40
C THR A 66 -2.30 -10.01 -2.29
N LYS A 67 -2.57 -9.77 -3.58
CA LYS A 67 -2.85 -10.85 -4.55
C LYS A 67 -1.76 -11.93 -4.57
N TRP A 68 -0.50 -11.55 -4.43
CA TRP A 68 0.62 -12.50 -4.35
C TRP A 68 0.63 -13.28 -3.04
N GLN A 69 0.26 -12.67 -1.91
CA GLN A 69 0.16 -13.38 -0.63
C GLN A 69 -1.02 -14.35 -0.61
N GLU A 70 -2.16 -13.97 -1.21
CA GLU A 70 -3.29 -14.87 -1.41
C GLU A 70 -2.86 -16.10 -2.23
N PHE A 71 -2.16 -15.86 -3.35
CA PHE A 71 -1.62 -16.91 -4.20
C PHE A 71 -0.58 -17.79 -3.46
N ALA A 72 0.37 -17.17 -2.76
CA ALA A 72 1.40 -17.89 -2.02
C ALA A 72 0.79 -18.76 -0.92
N LYS A 73 -0.21 -18.25 -0.18
CA LYS A 73 -0.95 -19.03 0.82
C LYS A 73 -1.71 -20.19 0.17
N ALA A 74 -2.39 -19.96 -0.95
CA ALA A 74 -3.12 -21.00 -1.67
C ALA A 74 -2.21 -22.09 -2.25
N LYS A 75 -0.96 -21.74 -2.59
CA LYS A 75 0.05 -22.66 -3.11
C LYS A 75 0.99 -23.25 -2.05
N GLY A 76 0.85 -22.85 -0.78
CA GLY A 76 1.78 -23.26 0.29
C GLY A 76 3.22 -22.77 0.08
N ILE A 77 3.40 -21.61 -0.55
CA ILE A 77 4.73 -21.01 -0.77
C ILE A 77 5.13 -20.20 0.46
N ASP A 78 6.06 -20.75 1.23
CA ASP A 78 6.60 -20.07 2.41
C ASP A 78 7.72 -19.07 2.08
N LYS A 79 7.75 -17.97 2.83
CA LYS A 79 8.80 -16.95 2.69
C LYS A 79 10.06 -17.38 3.44
N LYS A 80 11.11 -17.72 2.69
CA LYS A 80 12.45 -17.97 3.24
C LYS A 80 13.28 -16.69 3.28
N LYS A 81 14.09 -16.54 4.34
CA LYS A 81 15.10 -15.47 4.42
C LYS A 81 16.15 -15.71 3.34
N LYS A 82 16.50 -14.66 2.60
CA LYS A 82 17.59 -14.68 1.61
C LYS A 82 18.82 -14.01 2.19
N ASP A 83 20.00 -14.54 1.89
CA ASP A 83 21.27 -13.93 2.27
C ASP A 83 21.50 -12.62 1.53
N LYS A 84 22.23 -11.70 2.16
CA LYS A 84 22.48 -10.37 1.60
C LYS A 84 23.59 -10.38 0.55
N LEU A 85 24.53 -11.32 0.65
CA LEU A 85 25.67 -11.47 -0.24
C LEU A 85 25.57 -12.81 -0.98
N LYS A 86 26.01 -12.81 -2.22
CA LYS A 86 26.13 -13.99 -3.07
C LYS A 86 27.57 -14.04 -3.60
N TRP A 87 28.20 -15.20 -3.48
CA TRP A 87 29.50 -15.42 -4.09
C TRP A 87 29.37 -15.40 -5.62
N ASP A 88 30.20 -14.62 -6.30
CA ASP A 88 30.32 -14.62 -7.77
C ASP A 88 31.61 -15.34 -8.15
N GLU A 89 31.49 -16.42 -8.91
CA GLU A 89 32.61 -17.30 -9.28
C GLU A 89 33.60 -16.62 -10.23
N GLN A 90 33.10 -15.77 -11.14
CA GLN A 90 33.95 -15.10 -12.15
C GLN A 90 34.81 -14.00 -11.55
N LEU A 91 34.26 -13.23 -10.60
CA LEU A 91 34.95 -12.12 -9.94
C LEU A 91 35.60 -12.54 -8.62
N GLN A 92 35.42 -13.80 -8.20
CA GLN A 92 35.90 -14.39 -6.95
C GLN A 92 35.70 -13.48 -5.73
N LYS A 93 34.52 -12.85 -5.64
CA LYS A 93 34.17 -11.93 -4.55
C LYS A 93 32.72 -12.06 -4.11
N TRP A 94 32.46 -11.74 -2.85
CA TRP A 94 31.10 -11.65 -2.32
C TRP A 94 30.41 -10.38 -2.80
N VAL A 95 29.42 -10.54 -3.67
CA VAL A 95 28.65 -9.42 -4.25
C VAL A 95 27.29 -9.32 -3.56
N PRO A 96 26.84 -8.12 -3.14
CA PRO A 96 25.51 -7.96 -2.57
C PRO A 96 24.39 -8.22 -3.60
N LEU A 97 23.21 -8.64 -3.16
CA LEU A 97 22.08 -8.93 -4.06
C LEU A 97 21.47 -7.70 -4.76
N PHE A 98 21.73 -6.48 -4.26
CA PHE A 98 21.26 -5.22 -4.84
C PHE A 98 22.21 -4.06 -4.46
N GLY A 99 22.07 -2.92 -5.13
CA GLY A 99 22.82 -1.68 -4.84
C GLY A 99 24.00 -1.42 -5.78
N PHE A 100 24.79 -0.40 -5.45
CA PHE A 100 25.91 0.09 -6.27
C PHE A 100 26.96 -0.99 -6.56
N LYS A 101 27.42 -1.71 -5.54
CA LYS A 101 28.45 -2.75 -5.69
C LYS A 101 28.02 -3.88 -6.62
N LYS A 102 26.72 -4.22 -6.64
CA LYS A 102 26.18 -5.18 -7.60
C LYS A 102 26.17 -4.62 -9.02
N ALA A 103 25.76 -3.37 -9.19
CA ALA A 103 25.77 -2.74 -10.52
C ALA A 103 27.20 -2.62 -11.07
N ALA A 104 28.19 -2.32 -10.23
CA ALA A 104 29.61 -2.33 -10.61
C ALA A 104 30.07 -3.74 -11.03
N ALA A 105 29.76 -4.77 -10.23
CA ALA A 105 30.07 -6.16 -10.56
C ALA A 105 29.37 -6.63 -11.84
N GLU A 106 28.10 -6.25 -12.08
CA GLU A 106 27.38 -6.57 -13.31
C GLU A 106 28.00 -5.87 -14.55
N LYS A 107 28.54 -4.66 -14.40
CA LYS A 107 29.26 -3.98 -15.50
C LYS A 107 30.58 -4.66 -15.82
N GLU A 108 31.35 -5.02 -14.80
CA GLU A 108 32.62 -5.75 -14.93
C GLU A 108 32.41 -7.13 -15.55
N LYS A 109 31.33 -7.82 -15.15
CA LYS A 109 30.94 -9.14 -15.67
C LYS A 109 30.39 -9.08 -17.10
N ASN A 110 29.53 -8.09 -17.39
CA ASN A 110 28.93 -7.90 -18.71
C ASN A 110 29.67 -6.82 -19.51
N TRP A 111 31.00 -6.93 -19.58
CA TRP A 111 31.83 -6.00 -20.37
C TRP A 111 31.60 -6.18 -21.88
N LEU A 112 31.18 -7.37 -22.30
CA LEU A 112 30.76 -7.68 -23.66
C LEU A 112 29.39 -8.36 -23.64
N ILE A 113 28.46 -7.86 -24.44
CA ILE A 113 27.16 -8.48 -24.68
C ILE A 113 27.10 -8.85 -26.15
N GLU A 114 27.07 -10.15 -26.44
CA GLU A 114 26.91 -10.64 -27.80
C GLU A 114 25.52 -10.29 -28.34
N VAL A 115 25.48 -9.82 -29.58
CA VAL A 115 24.23 -9.59 -30.31
C VAL A 115 23.80 -10.93 -30.93
N PRO A 116 22.60 -11.45 -30.60
CA PRO A 116 22.08 -12.66 -31.23
C PRO A 116 21.93 -12.48 -32.75
N GLN A 117 22.27 -13.51 -33.54
CA GLN A 117 22.24 -13.47 -35.01
C GLN A 117 20.85 -13.16 -35.62
N ASN A 118 19.78 -13.32 -34.84
CA ASN A 118 18.40 -13.02 -35.27
C ASN A 118 18.02 -11.53 -35.13
N LEU A 119 18.85 -10.72 -34.50
CA LEU A 119 18.59 -9.30 -34.30
C LEU A 119 19.44 -8.46 -35.23
N ASP A 120 18.92 -7.29 -35.60
CA ASP A 120 19.65 -6.30 -36.38
C ASP A 120 20.97 -5.94 -35.66
N PRO A 121 22.14 -6.11 -36.33
CA PRO A 121 23.46 -5.84 -35.77
C PRO A 121 23.64 -4.42 -35.22
N MET A 122 22.85 -3.45 -35.66
CA MET A 122 22.93 -2.06 -35.19
C MET A 122 22.17 -1.81 -33.87
N THR A 123 21.43 -2.78 -33.35
CA THR A 123 20.62 -2.56 -32.13
C THR A 123 21.45 -2.61 -30.85
N ASP A 124 21.36 -1.55 -30.02
CA ASP A 124 22.03 -1.51 -28.73
C ASP A 124 21.35 -2.45 -27.71
N MET A 125 22.06 -3.53 -27.36
CA MET A 125 21.59 -4.51 -26.38
C MET A 125 21.61 -3.98 -24.94
N TYR A 126 22.42 -2.97 -24.62
CA TYR A 126 22.44 -2.34 -23.31
C TYR A 126 21.17 -1.52 -23.09
N GLU A 127 20.76 -0.74 -24.10
CA GLU A 127 19.52 0.03 -24.05
C GLU A 127 18.30 -0.89 -23.92
N LYS A 128 18.24 -1.98 -24.70
CA LYS A 128 17.16 -2.98 -24.57
C LYS A 128 17.08 -3.57 -23.16
N LYS A 129 18.21 -3.97 -22.56
CA LYS A 129 18.23 -4.48 -21.17
C LYS A 129 17.79 -3.42 -20.15
N ALA A 130 18.18 -2.16 -20.35
CA ALA A 130 17.76 -1.06 -19.50
C ALA A 130 16.25 -0.78 -19.62
N GLY A 131 15.71 -0.82 -20.84
CA GLY A 131 14.28 -0.73 -21.13
C GLY A 131 13.49 -1.85 -20.47
N GLU A 132 13.88 -3.11 -20.66
CA GLU A 132 13.21 -4.24 -19.99
C GLU A 132 13.22 -4.10 -18.45
N LYS A 133 14.32 -3.59 -17.88
CA LYS A 133 14.43 -3.38 -16.44
C LYS A 133 13.48 -2.28 -15.98
N SER A 134 13.40 -1.16 -16.69
CA SER A 134 12.49 -0.07 -16.36
C SER A 134 11.03 -0.51 -16.49
N GLU A 135 10.69 -1.31 -17.49
CA GLU A 135 9.37 -1.92 -17.66
C GLU A 135 9.01 -2.87 -16.51
N LYS A 136 9.96 -3.74 -16.10
CA LYS A 136 9.77 -4.64 -14.95
C LYS A 136 9.52 -3.85 -13.66
N VAL A 137 10.22 -2.73 -13.47
CA VAL A 137 10.02 -1.81 -12.33
C VAL A 137 8.65 -1.13 -12.41
N ALA A 138 8.29 -0.58 -13.57
CA ALA A 138 6.99 0.07 -13.79
C ALA A 138 5.83 -0.91 -13.57
N LYS A 139 5.96 -2.15 -14.04
CA LYS A 139 4.98 -3.24 -13.83
C LYS A 139 4.84 -3.57 -12.35
N ASN A 140 5.93 -3.60 -11.58
CA ASN A 140 5.89 -3.83 -10.14
C ASN A 140 5.17 -2.69 -9.41
N GLU A 141 5.48 -1.43 -9.73
CA GLU A 141 4.82 -0.27 -9.11
C GLU A 141 3.33 -0.22 -9.48
N LEU A 142 2.98 -0.52 -10.73
CA LEU A 142 1.59 -0.63 -11.16
C LEU A 142 0.84 -1.73 -10.37
N GLN A 143 1.45 -2.89 -10.15
CA GLN A 143 0.85 -3.95 -9.33
C GLN A 143 0.71 -3.54 -7.86
N ARG A 144 1.69 -2.83 -7.31
CA ARG A 144 1.63 -2.26 -5.96
C ARG A 144 0.48 -1.27 -5.83
N LEU A 145 0.32 -0.34 -6.77
CA LEU A 145 -0.79 0.62 -6.80
C LEU A 145 -2.15 -0.09 -6.91
N LYS A 146 -2.26 -1.13 -7.75
CA LYS A 146 -3.48 -1.96 -7.83
C LYS A 146 -3.81 -2.64 -6.50
N ASN A 147 -2.81 -3.16 -5.79
CA ASN A 147 -3.01 -3.77 -4.47
C ASN A 147 -3.44 -2.74 -3.42
N ILE A 148 -2.82 -1.55 -3.40
CA ILE A 148 -3.21 -0.45 -2.50
C ILE A 148 -4.64 0.00 -2.78
N ALA A 149 -5.01 0.16 -4.05
CA ALA A 149 -6.36 0.55 -4.43
C ALA A 149 -7.40 -0.51 -4.05
N ARG A 150 -7.07 -1.80 -4.21
CA ARG A 150 -7.91 -2.92 -3.73
C ARG A 150 -8.08 -2.86 -2.20
N ALA A 151 -6.99 -2.64 -1.46
CA ALA A 151 -7.02 -2.54 -0.01
C ALA A 151 -7.88 -1.35 0.48
N LYS A 152 -7.80 -0.21 -0.23
CA LYS A 152 -8.60 0.99 0.05
C LYS A 152 -10.00 0.97 -0.56
N LYS A 153 -10.36 -0.08 -1.32
CA LYS A 153 -11.62 -0.19 -2.08
C LYS A 153 -11.89 1.03 -3.00
N VAL A 154 -10.83 1.61 -3.57
CA VAL A 154 -10.93 2.76 -4.48
C VAL A 154 -11.26 2.26 -5.89
N LYS A 155 -12.22 2.91 -6.57
CA LYS A 155 -12.61 2.60 -7.95
C LYS A 155 -11.57 3.16 -8.92
N ILE A 156 -10.74 2.28 -9.49
CA ILE A 156 -9.71 2.66 -10.47
C ILE A 156 -10.35 2.68 -11.87
N PRO A 157 -10.18 3.74 -12.68
CA PRO A 157 -10.55 3.72 -14.08
C PRO A 157 -9.68 2.70 -14.84
N ARG A 158 -10.31 1.91 -15.73
CA ARG A 158 -9.74 0.68 -16.27
C ARG A 158 -9.32 0.85 -17.73
N VAL A 159 -8.13 0.35 -18.08
CA VAL A 159 -7.65 0.21 -19.46
C VAL A 159 -7.90 -1.23 -19.93
N GLY A 160 -8.67 -1.40 -21.00
CA GLY A 160 -8.68 -2.61 -21.84
C GLY A 160 -9.65 -3.76 -21.52
N LEU A 161 -10.23 -3.87 -20.32
CA LEU A 161 -11.27 -4.89 -20.05
C LEU A 161 -12.29 -4.36 -19.03
N PRO A 162 -13.57 -4.78 -18.96
CA PRO A 162 -14.55 -4.17 -18.04
C PRO A 162 -14.94 -4.98 -16.78
N THR A 163 -14.69 -6.30 -16.69
CA THR A 163 -15.19 -7.13 -15.56
C THR A 163 -14.05 -7.77 -14.76
N THR A 164 -13.96 -7.50 -13.46
CA THR A 164 -13.15 -8.27 -12.47
C THR A 164 -13.54 -7.97 -11.01
N SER A 165 -14.52 -7.11 -10.74
CA SER A 165 -15.24 -7.18 -9.47
C SER A 165 -16.27 -8.29 -9.56
N ASP A 166 -16.52 -8.98 -8.45
CA ASP A 166 -17.57 -10.00 -8.33
C ASP A 166 -18.98 -9.45 -8.63
N LYS A 167 -19.13 -8.12 -8.68
CA LYS A 167 -20.34 -7.41 -9.11
C LYS A 167 -19.96 -6.35 -10.14
N ALA A 168 -20.22 -6.60 -11.42
CA ALA A 168 -20.05 -5.62 -12.48
C ALA A 168 -21.29 -4.70 -12.55
N SER A 169 -21.10 -3.39 -12.78
CA SER A 169 -22.24 -2.49 -12.98
C SER A 169 -22.93 -2.76 -14.31
N ALA A 170 -24.23 -2.50 -14.41
CA ALA A 170 -24.99 -2.71 -15.65
C ALA A 170 -24.35 -2.01 -16.88
N SER A 171 -23.80 -0.81 -16.68
CA SER A 171 -23.06 -0.08 -17.72
C SER A 171 -21.76 -0.78 -18.14
N GLN A 172 -21.03 -1.40 -17.21
CA GLN A 172 -19.80 -2.16 -17.49
C GLN A 172 -20.10 -3.47 -18.22
N LEU A 173 -21.22 -4.11 -17.89
CA LEU A 173 -21.68 -5.31 -18.60
C LEU A 173 -22.12 -4.97 -20.02
N ALA A 174 -22.82 -3.85 -20.22
CA ALA A 174 -23.16 -3.38 -21.55
C ALA A 174 -21.92 -3.07 -22.40
N THR A 175 -20.91 -2.38 -21.83
CA THR A 175 -19.66 -2.11 -22.56
C THR A 175 -18.91 -3.39 -22.88
N ALA A 176 -18.86 -4.35 -21.94
CA ALA A 176 -18.30 -5.68 -22.17
C ALA A 176 -18.97 -6.39 -23.34
N ALA A 177 -20.31 -6.41 -23.37
CA ALA A 177 -21.08 -7.04 -24.43
C ALA A 177 -20.78 -6.40 -25.79
N THR A 178 -20.70 -5.07 -25.87
CA THR A 178 -20.33 -4.39 -27.13
C THR A 178 -18.91 -4.70 -27.61
N ILE A 179 -17.94 -4.77 -26.70
CA ILE A 179 -16.53 -5.08 -27.05
C ILE A 179 -16.41 -6.54 -27.48
N ALA A 180 -17.06 -7.45 -26.75
CA ALA A 180 -17.08 -8.88 -27.09
C ALA A 180 -17.70 -9.10 -28.47
N LYS A 181 -18.82 -8.44 -28.77
CA LYS A 181 -19.51 -8.52 -30.06
C LYS A 181 -18.67 -8.04 -31.24
N ALA A 182 -17.92 -6.95 -31.06
CA ALA A 182 -16.97 -6.50 -32.08
C ALA A 182 -15.80 -7.46 -32.25
N SER A 183 -15.41 -8.16 -31.18
CA SER A 183 -14.33 -9.16 -31.19
C SER A 183 -14.75 -10.54 -31.73
N THR A 184 -16.04 -10.82 -31.94
CA THR A 184 -16.52 -12.13 -32.39
C THR A 184 -16.25 -12.43 -33.87
N ALA A 185 -15.56 -11.53 -34.58
CA ALA A 185 -15.20 -11.67 -35.98
C ALA A 185 -14.13 -12.74 -36.20
N SER A 186 -14.46 -14.02 -36.07
CA SER A 186 -13.62 -15.09 -36.62
C SER A 186 -13.79 -15.07 -38.15
N LEU A 187 -12.71 -14.78 -38.89
CA LEU A 187 -12.68 -14.75 -40.36
C LEU A 187 -13.70 -13.78 -41.00
N GLY A 188 -14.01 -12.67 -40.34
CA GLY A 188 -14.92 -11.64 -40.89
C GLY A 188 -16.42 -11.95 -40.80
N LYS A 189 -16.80 -13.05 -40.13
CA LYS A 189 -18.22 -13.36 -39.81
C LYS A 189 -18.56 -12.87 -38.41
N PHE A 190 -19.56 -12.00 -38.30
CA PHE A 190 -20.03 -11.44 -37.02
C PHE A 190 -21.28 -12.19 -36.54
N GLN A 191 -21.48 -12.24 -35.23
CA GLN A 191 -22.74 -12.73 -34.65
C GLN A 191 -23.86 -11.72 -34.87
N ASP A 192 -25.05 -12.22 -35.20
CA ASP A 192 -26.24 -11.40 -35.41
C ASP A 192 -26.70 -10.69 -34.13
N LYS A 193 -27.34 -9.52 -34.29
CA LYS A 193 -27.85 -8.72 -33.18
C LYS A 193 -29.20 -9.25 -32.71
N LEU A 194 -29.32 -9.48 -31.40
CA LEU A 194 -30.63 -9.78 -30.82
C LEU A 194 -31.54 -8.54 -30.83
N PRO A 195 -32.85 -8.68 -31.04
CA PRO A 195 -33.78 -7.56 -31.27
C PRO A 195 -33.82 -6.49 -30.17
N LYS A 196 -33.45 -6.83 -28.93
CA LYS A 196 -33.49 -5.92 -27.77
C LYS A 196 -32.12 -5.71 -27.11
N GLU A 197 -31.04 -6.02 -27.82
CA GLU A 197 -29.68 -5.85 -27.30
C GLU A 197 -29.33 -4.35 -27.20
N LYS A 198 -29.09 -3.88 -25.98
CA LYS A 198 -28.68 -2.49 -25.71
C LYS A 198 -27.19 -2.33 -25.97
N GLU A 199 -26.85 -1.49 -26.94
CA GLU A 199 -25.46 -1.07 -27.16
C GLU A 199 -25.03 -0.07 -26.08
N ALA A 200 -23.80 -0.22 -25.61
CA ALA A 200 -23.21 0.70 -24.66
C ALA A 200 -22.98 2.07 -25.31
N ARG A 201 -23.57 3.12 -24.72
CA ARG A 201 -23.44 4.52 -25.15
C ARG A 201 -22.69 5.32 -24.08
N GLY A 202 -21.65 6.06 -24.48
CA GLY A 202 -20.77 6.79 -23.55
C GLY A 202 -19.42 7.19 -24.14
N LYS A 203 -18.80 8.24 -23.60
CA LYS A 203 -17.47 8.72 -24.02
C LYS A 203 -16.41 7.65 -23.72
N GLY A 204 -15.57 7.31 -24.70
CA GLY A 204 -14.46 6.34 -24.57
C GLY A 204 -14.80 4.87 -24.88
N ILE A 205 -16.08 4.50 -25.11
CA ILE A 205 -16.45 3.11 -25.44
C ILE A 205 -15.89 2.70 -26.81
N HIS A 206 -15.90 3.62 -27.76
CA HIS A 206 -15.37 3.42 -29.10
C HIS A 206 -13.86 3.12 -29.13
N GLU A 207 -13.12 3.58 -28.12
CA GLU A 207 -11.68 3.35 -27.98
C GLU A 207 -11.38 1.96 -27.43
N LEU A 208 -12.36 1.31 -26.81
CA LEU A 208 -12.26 -0.05 -26.28
C LEU A 208 -12.69 -1.11 -27.31
N ILE A 209 -13.28 -0.71 -28.43
CA ILE A 209 -13.73 -1.61 -29.50
C ILE A 209 -12.54 -1.92 -30.44
N PRO A 210 -12.14 -3.19 -30.60
CA PRO A 210 -11.06 -3.55 -31.50
C PRO A 210 -11.43 -3.25 -32.96
N GLY A 211 -10.44 -2.81 -33.76
CA GLY A 211 -10.58 -2.52 -35.19
C GLY A 211 -11.22 -1.17 -35.54
N LYS A 212 -11.64 -0.37 -34.56
CA LYS A 212 -12.24 0.95 -34.79
C LYS A 212 -11.20 2.07 -34.66
N GLU A 213 -10.33 2.20 -35.65
CA GLU A 213 -9.36 3.30 -35.68
C GLU A 213 -10.06 4.67 -35.78
N ARG A 214 -9.52 5.67 -35.08
CA ARG A 214 -9.87 7.08 -35.32
C ARG A 214 -9.38 7.42 -36.73
N LYS A 215 -10.27 7.87 -37.62
CA LYS A 215 -9.83 8.63 -38.81
C LYS A 215 -8.85 9.69 -38.30
N ARG A 216 -7.58 9.62 -38.72
CA ARG A 216 -6.58 10.64 -38.38
C ARG A 216 -7.16 12.00 -38.80
N ARG A 217 -7.13 12.99 -37.91
CA ARG A 217 -7.44 14.36 -38.32
C ARG A 217 -6.45 14.73 -39.44
N PRO A 218 -6.90 15.34 -40.55
CA PRO A 218 -5.97 15.80 -41.57
C PRO A 218 -4.96 16.73 -40.90
N ALA A 219 -3.67 16.55 -41.22
CA ALA A 219 -2.63 17.46 -40.76
C ALA A 219 -2.98 18.87 -41.26
N GLU A 220 -3.05 19.84 -40.35
CA GLU A 220 -3.09 21.25 -40.73
C GLU A 220 -1.76 21.56 -41.44
N ILE A 221 -1.85 22.05 -42.68
CA ILE A 221 -0.74 22.49 -43.52
C ILE A 221 -0.22 23.83 -43.01
#